data_AF-A0A7H0SQC4-F1
#
_entry.id   AF-A0A7H0SQC4-F1
#
_cell.length_a   1.000
_cell.length_b   1.000
_cell.length_c   1.000
_cell.angle_alpha   90.00
_cell.angle_beta   90.00
_cell.angle_gamma   90.00
#
_symmetry.space_group_name_H-M   'P 1'
#
loop_
_entity.id
_entity.type
_entity.pdbx_description
1 polymer ?
#
loop_
_entity_poly.entity_id
_entity_poly.type
_entity_poly.pdbx_seq_one_letter_code
_entity_poly.pdbx_strand_id
1 'polypeptide(L)'
;MESQPMYRVHVISEPEFVEYTAIVMKGDRAEEVEALRPIGWTPSEDYCKRFGTTKWLRPNPNKWFKSRSSAHVRLKILRDAGYEAVIQESAPVQWPCGDTAKILPAQEIKEAAAVLIRHGVIDSMADLFRE
;
A
#
# COMPACT_ATOMS: atom_id res chain seq x y z
N MET A 1 10.92 16.42 14.15
CA MET A 1 10.44 16.87 12.83
C MET A 1 9.18 16.07 12.54
N GLU A 2 8.01 16.70 12.62
CA GLU A 2 6.74 16.01 12.30
C GLU A 2 6.77 15.55 10.84
N SER A 3 6.49 14.27 10.62
CA SER A 3 6.37 13.72 9.26
C SER A 3 5.12 14.32 8.63
N GLN A 4 5.27 15.00 7.49
CA GLN A 4 4.11 15.47 6.73
C GLN A 4 3.31 14.26 6.23
N PRO A 5 1.98 14.22 6.42
CA PRO A 5 1.16 13.11 5.96
C PRO A 5 1.18 13.02 4.42
N MET A 6 1.33 11.80 3.93
CA MET A 6 1.24 11.44 2.53
C MET A 6 -0.14 10.88 2.22
N TYR A 7 -0.62 11.09 1.00
CA TYR A 7 -1.93 10.65 0.56
C TYR A 7 -1.79 9.67 -0.58
N ARG A 8 -2.62 8.64 -0.63
CA ARG A 8 -2.76 7.77 -1.80
C ARG A 8 -4.22 7.58 -2.14
N VAL A 9 -4.51 7.30 -3.41
CA VAL A 9 -5.84 6.85 -3.82
C VAL A 9 -5.85 5.32 -3.76
N HIS A 10 -6.69 4.77 -2.91
CA HIS A 10 -6.88 3.34 -2.76
C HIS A 10 -8.13 2.92 -3.54
N VAL A 11 -7.95 2.02 -4.49
CA VAL A 11 -9.05 1.43 -5.25
C VAL A 11 -9.71 0.36 -4.39
N ILE A 12 -11.02 0.47 -4.20
CA ILE A 12 -11.86 -0.49 -3.48
C ILE A 12 -12.36 -1.55 -4.45
N SER A 13 -12.86 -1.13 -5.60
CA SER A 13 -13.35 -2.02 -6.65
C SER A 13 -13.06 -1.45 -8.04
N GLU A 14 -12.86 -2.34 -9.00
CA GLU A 14 -12.64 -1.99 -10.40
C GLU A 14 -13.98 -2.04 -11.16
N PRO A 15 -14.15 -1.24 -12.23
CA PRO A 15 -15.32 -1.38 -13.09
C PRO A 15 -15.30 -2.73 -13.80
N GLU A 16 -16.46 -3.17 -14.29
CA GLU A 16 -16.53 -4.31 -15.19
C GLU A 16 -15.83 -3.99 -16.52
N PHE A 17 -15.14 -4.98 -17.08
CA PHE A 17 -14.40 -4.87 -18.33
C PHE A 17 -15.03 -5.72 -19.42
N VAL A 18 -14.90 -5.25 -20.66
CA VAL A 18 -15.28 -5.99 -21.86
C VAL A 18 -14.11 -6.03 -22.85
N GLU A 19 -13.96 -7.17 -23.53
CA GLU A 19 -13.02 -7.34 -24.62
C GLU A 19 -13.45 -6.50 -25.83
N TYR A 20 -12.47 -5.91 -26.51
CA TYR A 20 -12.68 -5.18 -27.75
C TYR A 20 -11.39 -5.10 -28.56
N THR A 21 -11.55 -4.79 -29.84
CA THR A 21 -10.42 -4.48 -30.72
C THR A 21 -10.05 -3.01 -30.57
N ALA A 22 -8.84 -2.76 -30.06
CA ALA A 22 -8.24 -1.44 -30.02
C ALA A 22 -7.30 -1.22 -31.20
N ILE A 23 -7.07 0.03 -31.55
CA ILE A 23 -6.13 0.47 -32.58
C ILE A 23 -4.97 1.18 -31.89
N VAL A 24 -3.75 0.77 -32.19
CA VAL A 24 -2.51 1.37 -31.68
C VAL A 24 -1.69 1.86 -32.86
N MET A 25 -1.25 3.11 -32.81
CA MET A 25 -0.32 3.65 -33.80
C MET A 25 1.12 3.21 -33.46
N LYS A 26 1.80 2.58 -34.42
CA LYS A 26 3.23 2.28 -34.38
C LYS A 26 3.92 3.00 -35.55
N GLY A 27 4.44 4.20 -35.27
CA GLY A 27 4.89 5.10 -36.34
C GLY A 27 3.71 5.48 -37.23
N ASP A 28 3.85 5.27 -38.54
CA ASP A 28 2.82 5.60 -39.54
C ASP A 28 1.81 4.45 -39.79
N ARG A 29 1.90 3.35 -39.04
CA ARG A 29 1.02 2.18 -39.19
C ARG A 29 0.05 2.07 -38.03
N ALA A 30 -1.20 1.74 -38.34
CA ALA A 30 -2.20 1.37 -37.36
C ALA A 30 -2.25 -0.16 -37.23
N GLU A 31 -2.16 -0.67 -36.01
CA GLU A 31 -2.31 -2.09 -35.71
C GLU A 31 -3.53 -2.32 -34.82
N GLU A 32 -4.31 -3.35 -35.15
CA GLU A 32 -5.41 -3.83 -34.33
C GLU A 32 -4.88 -4.80 -33.26
N VAL A 33 -5.31 -4.58 -32.02
CA VAL A 33 -4.92 -5.40 -30.87
C VAL A 33 -6.12 -5.71 -30.00
N GLU A 34 -6.19 -6.92 -29.48
CA GLU A 34 -7.18 -7.28 -28.46
C GLU A 34 -6.85 -6.54 -27.16
N ALA A 35 -7.87 -5.94 -26.55
CA ALA A 35 -7.75 -5.16 -25.34
C ALA A 35 -8.99 -5.26 -24.46
N LEU A 36 -8.88 -4.78 -23.23
CA LEU A 36 -9.97 -4.64 -22.28
C LEU A 36 -10.26 -3.16 -22.05
N ARG A 37 -11.54 -2.80 -21.95
CA ARG A 37 -11.99 -1.46 -21.53
C ARG A 37 -13.09 -1.54 -20.49
N PRO A 38 -13.23 -0.53 -19.61
CA PRO A 38 -14.40 -0.41 -18.75
C PRO A 38 -15.68 -0.34 -19.58
N ILE A 39 -16.73 -1.00 -19.12
CA ILE A 39 -18.07 -0.86 -19.71
C ILE A 39 -18.49 0.62 -19.64
N GLY A 40 -19.03 1.15 -20.74
CA GLY A 40 -19.43 2.55 -20.86
C GLY A 40 -18.30 3.53 -21.19
N TRP A 41 -17.04 3.11 -21.17
CA TRP A 41 -15.93 3.97 -21.62
C TRP A 41 -15.74 3.91 -23.13
N THR A 42 -15.60 5.06 -23.77
CA THR A 42 -15.20 5.19 -25.18
C THR A 42 -14.08 6.22 -25.31
N PRO A 43 -13.06 5.97 -26.15
CA PRO A 43 -12.00 6.95 -26.35
C PRO A 43 -12.55 8.18 -27.07
N SER A 44 -12.23 9.37 -26.56
CA SER A 44 -12.51 10.62 -27.25
C SER A 44 -11.47 10.89 -28.34
N GLU A 45 -11.79 11.78 -29.29
CA GLU A 45 -10.84 12.19 -30.32
C GLU A 45 -9.55 12.78 -29.71
N ASP A 46 -9.68 13.61 -28.68
CA ASP A 46 -8.55 14.19 -27.94
C ASP A 46 -7.70 13.11 -27.26
N TYR A 47 -8.34 12.07 -26.72
CA TYR A 47 -7.65 10.92 -26.15
C TYR A 47 -6.80 10.22 -27.21
N CYS A 48 -7.40 9.90 -28.35
CA CYS A 48 -6.72 9.25 -29.47
C CYS A 48 -5.55 10.08 -30.00
N LYS A 49 -5.74 11.40 -30.18
CA LYS A 49 -4.68 12.32 -30.61
C LYS A 49 -3.52 12.38 -29.61
N ARG A 50 -3.83 12.41 -28.31
CA ARG A 50 -2.84 12.54 -27.25
C ARG A 50 -2.02 11.27 -27.04
N PHE A 51 -2.65 10.10 -27.14
CA PHE A 51 -2.03 8.83 -26.79
C PHE A 51 -1.68 7.96 -28.01
N GLY A 52 -2.10 8.36 -29.22
CA GLY A 52 -1.87 7.59 -30.45
C GLY A 52 -2.57 6.22 -30.43
N THR A 53 -3.62 6.06 -29.63
CA THR A 53 -4.32 4.78 -29.49
C THR A 53 -5.76 4.94 -29.03
N THR A 54 -6.62 4.01 -29.45
CA THR A 54 -7.96 3.82 -28.88
C THR A 54 -7.95 2.83 -27.71
N LYS A 55 -6.79 2.26 -27.36
CA LYS A 55 -6.60 1.33 -26.24
C LYS A 55 -6.84 2.03 -24.91
N TRP A 56 -7.66 1.43 -24.03
CA TRP A 56 -7.77 1.89 -22.65
C TRP A 56 -6.43 1.79 -21.92
N LEU A 57 -5.86 2.94 -21.58
CA LEU A 57 -4.66 3.04 -20.77
C LEU A 57 -5.04 3.07 -19.29
N ARG A 58 -4.87 1.92 -18.62
CA ARG A 58 -5.19 1.76 -17.20
C ARG A 58 -4.43 2.80 -16.36
N PRO A 59 -5.13 3.54 -15.48
CA PRO A 59 -4.48 4.47 -14.57
C PRO A 59 -3.58 3.72 -13.55
N ASN A 60 -2.34 4.18 -13.32
CA ASN A 60 -1.49 3.65 -12.24
C ASN A 60 -2.11 3.93 -10.84
N PRO A 61 -2.41 2.91 -10.01
CA PRO A 61 -3.01 3.08 -8.69
C PRO A 61 -1.98 3.40 -7.58
N ASN A 62 -0.69 3.12 -7.79
CA ASN A 62 0.32 3.13 -6.72
C ASN A 62 0.99 4.49 -6.45
N LYS A 63 0.37 5.58 -6.90
CA LYS A 63 0.97 6.92 -6.77
C LYS A 63 0.64 7.56 -5.42
N TRP A 64 1.69 8.03 -4.74
CA TRP A 64 1.59 8.84 -3.53
C TRP A 64 1.62 10.34 -3.84
N PHE A 65 0.96 11.13 -3.00
CA PHE A 65 0.79 12.57 -3.13
C PHE A 65 1.13 13.27 -1.82
N LYS A 66 1.79 14.42 -1.89
CA LYS A 66 2.11 15.26 -0.72
C LYS A 66 0.93 16.11 -0.24
N SER A 67 -0.16 16.18 -1.01
CA SER A 67 -1.36 16.93 -0.62
C SER A 67 -2.64 16.16 -0.93
N ARG A 68 -3.64 16.35 -0.08
CA ARG A 68 -4.99 15.79 -0.24
C ARG A 68 -5.66 16.26 -1.53
N SER A 69 -5.47 17.53 -1.91
CA SER A 69 -6.03 18.11 -3.13
C SER A 69 -5.49 17.41 -4.39
N SER A 70 -4.19 17.08 -4.43
CA SER A 70 -3.59 16.34 -5.53
C SER A 70 -4.15 14.92 -5.63
N ALA A 71 -4.32 14.24 -4.49
CA ALA A 71 -4.96 12.93 -4.42
C ALA A 71 -6.44 13.00 -4.87
N HIS A 72 -7.14 14.09 -4.59
CA HIS A 72 -8.53 14.29 -5.00
C HIS A 72 -8.69 14.42 -6.53
N VAL A 73 -7.80 15.14 -7.21
CA VAL A 73 -7.79 15.19 -8.68
C VAL A 73 -7.64 13.78 -9.26
N ARG A 74 -6.76 12.95 -8.66
CA ARG A 74 -6.58 11.57 -9.08
C ARG A 74 -7.81 10.70 -8.80
N LEU A 75 -8.43 10.87 -7.63
CA LEU A 75 -9.65 10.18 -7.25
C LEU A 75 -10.77 10.45 -8.26
N LYS A 76 -10.93 11.71 -8.66
CA LYS A 76 -11.93 12.10 -9.66
C LYS A 76 -11.72 11.37 -10.99
N ILE A 77 -10.48 11.36 -11.50
CA ILE A 77 -10.14 10.64 -12.75
C ILE A 77 -10.48 9.15 -12.66
N LEU A 78 -10.21 8.50 -11.53
CA LEU A 78 -10.53 7.09 -11.33
C LEU A 78 -12.05 6.85 -11.30
N ARG A 79 -12.80 7.70 -10.58
CA ARG A 79 -14.26 7.60 -10.51
C ARG A 79 -14.94 7.87 -11.85
N ASP A 80 -14.46 8.86 -12.60
CA ASP A 80 -14.94 9.17 -13.95
C ASP A 80 -14.68 7.99 -14.91
N ALA A 81 -13.66 7.16 -14.61
CA ALA A 81 -13.36 5.92 -15.32
C ALA A 81 -14.12 4.68 -14.79
N GLY A 82 -15.04 4.87 -13.83
CA GLY A 82 -15.87 3.80 -13.25
C GLY A 82 -15.26 3.07 -12.06
N TYR A 83 -14.08 3.46 -11.56
CA TYR A 83 -13.50 2.85 -10.37
C TYR A 83 -14.15 3.35 -9.09
N GLU A 84 -14.34 2.46 -8.13
CA GLU A 84 -14.62 2.83 -6.75
C GLU A 84 -13.31 3.01 -6.01
N ALA A 85 -13.10 4.20 -5.44
CA ALA A 85 -11.86 4.53 -4.75
C ALA A 85 -12.08 5.54 -3.62
N VAL A 86 -11.11 5.56 -2.69
CA VAL A 86 -11.04 6.47 -1.54
C VAL A 86 -9.64 7.05 -1.39
N ILE A 87 -9.52 8.19 -0.72
CA ILE A 87 -8.21 8.74 -0.34
C ILE A 87 -7.84 8.18 1.02
N GLN A 88 -6.66 7.56 1.09
CA GLN A 88 -6.04 7.15 2.34
C GLN A 88 -4.93 8.12 2.69
N GLU A 89 -4.88 8.50 3.96
CA GLU A 89 -3.81 9.27 4.56
C GLU A 89 -2.83 8.32 5.25
N SER A 90 -1.53 8.56 5.10
CA SER A 90 -0.51 7.79 5.80
C SER A 90 -0.59 8.10 7.29
N ALA A 91 -0.78 7.07 8.11
CA ALA A 91 -0.60 7.21 9.54
C ALA A 91 0.91 7.21 9.86
N PRO A 92 1.37 8.05 10.80
CA PRO A 92 2.71 7.89 11.35
C PRO A 92 2.82 6.50 11.99
N VAL A 93 3.92 5.80 11.71
CA VAL A 93 4.24 4.54 12.39
C VAL A 93 4.53 4.88 13.84
N GLN A 94 3.59 4.56 14.72
CA GLN A 94 3.85 4.51 16.15
C GLN A 94 4.33 3.11 16.49
N TRP A 95 5.64 2.99 16.71
CA TRP A 95 6.14 1.84 17.44
C TRP A 95 5.60 1.91 18.87
N PRO A 96 5.19 0.78 19.49
CA PRO A 96 4.82 0.79 20.89
C PRO A 96 6.01 1.30 21.71
N CYS A 97 5.92 2.55 22.17
CA CYS A 97 6.88 3.14 23.07
C CYS A 97 6.68 2.46 24.43
N GLY A 98 7.39 1.36 24.70
CA GLY A 98 7.25 0.70 26.00
C GLY A 98 7.60 -0.77 26.02
N ASP A 99 7.60 -1.46 24.88
CA ASP A 99 8.11 -2.84 24.80
C ASP A 99 9.63 -2.86 24.69
N THR A 100 10.31 -1.95 25.40
CA THR A 100 11.48 -2.42 26.12
C THR A 100 10.92 -3.38 27.16
N ALA A 101 10.83 -4.67 26.82
CA ALA A 101 10.91 -5.70 27.86
C ALA A 101 11.99 -5.20 28.81
N LYS A 102 11.65 -4.87 30.06
CA LYS A 102 12.63 -4.45 31.05
C LYS A 102 13.63 -5.61 31.07
N ILE A 103 14.76 -5.43 30.40
CA ILE A 103 15.91 -6.29 30.58
C ILE A 103 16.30 -5.96 32.00
N LEU A 104 15.83 -6.77 32.94
CA LEU A 104 16.23 -6.64 34.33
C LEU A 104 17.76 -6.59 34.32
N PRO A 105 18.39 -5.62 34.99
CA PRO A 105 19.82 -5.60 35.13
C PRO A 105 20.31 -6.99 35.55
N ALA A 106 21.43 -7.46 35.00
CA ALA A 106 21.94 -8.80 35.29
C ALA A 106 22.08 -9.08 36.80
N GLN A 107 22.21 -8.03 37.60
CA GLN A 107 22.24 -8.08 39.06
C GLN A 107 20.88 -8.50 39.67
N GLU A 108 19.77 -7.95 39.20
CA GLU A 108 18.42 -8.29 39.69
C GLU A 108 18.05 -9.74 39.33
N ILE A 109 18.48 -10.21 38.16
CA ILE A 109 18.32 -11.62 37.74
C ILE A 109 19.09 -12.56 38.68
N LYS A 110 20.34 -12.21 39.02
CA LYS A 110 21.16 -13.01 39.95
C LYS A 110 20.57 -13.05 41.36
N GLU A 111 20.05 -11.94 41.85
CA GLU A 111 19.44 -11.87 43.18
C GLU A 111 18.14 -12.68 43.24
N ALA A 112 17.28 -12.55 42.23
CA ALA A 112 16.07 -13.35 42.13
C ALA A 112 16.39 -14.86 42.04
N ALA A 113 17.38 -15.24 41.24
CA ALA A 113 17.82 -16.63 41.13
C ALA A 113 18.42 -17.18 42.42
N ALA A 114 19.22 -16.37 43.14
CA ALA A 114 19.78 -16.76 44.43
C ALA A 114 18.68 -17.03 45.48
N VAL A 115 17.56 -16.29 45.43
CA VAL A 115 16.38 -16.57 46.26
C VAL A 115 15.75 -17.91 45.88
N LEU A 116 15.54 -18.16 44.59
CA LEU A 116 14.95 -19.42 44.10
C LEU A 116 15.81 -20.64 44.45
N ILE A 117 17.14 -20.53 44.31
CA ILE A 117 18.09 -21.58 44.70
C ILE A 117 18.02 -21.82 46.21
N ARG A 118 18.01 -20.74 47.01
CA ARG A 118 17.91 -20.85 48.48
C ARG A 118 16.64 -21.56 48.94
N HIS A 119 15.55 -21.37 48.21
CA HIS A 119 14.27 -22.03 48.47
C HIS A 119 14.11 -23.39 47.79
N GLY A 120 15.13 -23.88 47.08
CA GLY A 120 15.12 -25.19 46.41
C GLY A 120 14.15 -25.29 45.23
N VAL A 121 13.76 -24.14 44.64
CA VAL A 121 12.86 -24.10 43.47
C VAL A 121 13.62 -24.48 42.19
N ILE A 122 14.90 -24.13 42.13
CA ILE A 122 15.84 -24.50 41.05
C ILE A 122 17.17 -24.91 41.69
N ASP A 123 17.91 -25.82 41.07
CA ASP A 123 19.21 -26.28 41.58
C ASP A 123 20.33 -25.32 41.20
N SER A 124 20.21 -24.67 40.04
CA SER A 124 21.23 -23.78 39.50
C SER A 124 20.65 -22.72 38.56
N MET A 125 21.45 -21.69 38.30
CA MET A 125 21.13 -20.63 37.35
C MET A 125 20.90 -21.17 35.91
N ALA A 126 21.52 -22.30 35.57
CA ALA A 126 21.39 -22.94 34.26
C ALA A 126 20.00 -23.56 34.04
N ASP A 127 19.24 -23.81 35.11
CA ASP A 127 17.91 -24.42 35.01
C ASP A 127 16.84 -23.42 34.55
N LEU A 128 17.12 -22.11 34.60
CA LEU A 128 16.23 -21.08 34.06
C LEU A 128 16.20 -20.99 32.52
N PHE A 129 17.14 -21.63 31.84
CA PHE A 129 17.32 -21.51 30.39
C PHE A 129 17.22 -22.85 29.65
N ARG A 130 16.75 -23.91 30.32
CA ARG A 130 16.38 -25.16 29.63
C ARG A 130 14.98 -24.97 29.04
N GLU A 131 14.88 -25.08 27.72
CA GLU A 131 13.61 -25.21 27.00
C GLU A 131 12.86 -26.51 27.37
#